data_AF-A0A1I2ABZ6-F1
#
_entry.id   AF-A0A1I2ABZ6-F1
#
_cell.length_a   1.000
_cell.length_b   1.000
_cell.length_c   1.000
_cell.angle_alpha   90.00
_cell.angle_beta   90.00
_cell.angle_gamma   90.00
#
_symmetry.space_group_name_H-M   'P 1'
#
loop_
_entity.id
_entity.type
_entity.pdbx_description
1 polymer ?
#
loop_
_entity_poly.entity_id
_entity_poly.type
_entity_poly.pdbx_seq_one_letter_code
_entity_poly.pdbx_strand_id
1 'polypeptide(L)'
;MLTQLPNEFSGRARGRLGALLLGLVASACAPKAAPAEQVPDSPPPVSEPPKPAPATAGGEGGECKVDADCVPASCCHPASCVPAAQKPDCTDVMCTMQCAPNTLDCGGHCACEAGSCKAIFASP
;
A
#
# COMPACT_ATOMS: atom_id res chain seq x y z
N MET A 1 -12.83 38.94 12.43
CA MET A 1 -11.66 39.64 11.88
C MET A 1 -10.91 38.66 11.00
N LEU A 2 -10.99 38.87 9.69
CA LEU A 2 -10.31 38.13 8.65
C LEU A 2 -8.81 38.47 8.65
N THR A 3 -7.94 37.48 8.49
CA THR A 3 -6.67 37.67 7.76
C THR A 3 -6.35 36.43 6.95
N GLN A 4 -6.81 36.51 5.71
CA GLN A 4 -6.45 35.68 4.56
C GLN A 4 -5.00 36.04 4.17
N LEU A 5 -4.12 35.06 4.01
CA LEU A 5 -2.79 35.26 3.44
C LEU A 5 -2.81 34.87 1.96
N PRO A 6 -2.61 35.81 1.02
CA PRO A 6 -2.33 35.50 -0.38
C PRO A 6 -0.82 35.26 -0.58
N ASN A 7 -0.44 34.22 -1.33
CA ASN A 7 0.91 34.08 -1.85
C ASN A 7 0.87 33.78 -3.35
N GLU A 8 0.56 34.84 -4.10
CA GLU A 8 1.19 35.31 -5.34
C GLU A 8 2.22 34.35 -5.98
N PHE A 9 1.79 33.49 -6.91
CA PHE A 9 2.69 32.80 -7.84
C PHE A 9 3.11 33.78 -8.94
N SER A 10 4.21 34.48 -8.68
CA SER A 10 4.83 35.46 -9.59
C SER A 10 5.35 34.78 -10.85
N GLY A 11 4.76 35.13 -12.00
CA GLY A 11 5.29 34.77 -13.30
C GLY A 11 6.57 35.56 -13.63
N ARG A 12 7.53 34.90 -14.28
CA ARG A 12 8.59 35.61 -15.02
C ARG A 12 8.89 34.93 -16.35
N ALA A 13 8.43 35.59 -17.40
CA ALA A 13 8.81 35.38 -18.78
C ALA A 13 10.15 36.09 -19.11
N ARG A 14 10.72 35.69 -20.27
CA ARG A 14 11.83 36.31 -21.05
C ARG A 14 13.23 35.92 -20.56
N GLY A 15 14.19 35.47 -21.37
CA GLY A 15 14.32 35.38 -22.82
C GLY A 15 15.81 35.52 -23.21
N ARG A 16 16.12 35.18 -24.47
CA ARG A 16 17.35 35.45 -25.25
C ARG A 16 18.47 34.40 -25.15
N LEU A 17 18.78 33.70 -26.25
CA LEU A 17 19.55 34.11 -27.45
C LEU A 17 21.06 33.92 -27.22
N GLY A 18 21.63 32.91 -27.89
CA GLY A 18 23.06 32.59 -27.93
C GLY A 18 23.22 31.20 -28.54
N ALA A 19 23.12 31.04 -29.86
CA ALA A 19 24.18 31.24 -30.85
C ALA A 19 25.32 30.21 -30.72
N LEU A 20 25.29 29.28 -31.70
CA LEU A 20 26.40 28.54 -32.30
C LEU A 20 27.40 27.82 -31.40
N LEU A 21 27.46 26.50 -31.53
CA LEU A 21 28.73 25.83 -31.81
C LEU A 21 28.50 24.53 -32.62
N LEU A 22 29.16 24.51 -33.77
CA LEU A 22 29.38 23.38 -34.67
C LEU A 22 29.91 22.15 -33.91
N GLY A 23 29.38 20.97 -34.24
CA GLY A 23 29.88 19.70 -33.77
C GLY A 23 29.35 18.54 -34.60
N LEU A 24 29.76 18.46 -35.87
CA LEU A 24 29.60 17.29 -36.73
C LEU A 24 30.40 16.12 -36.15
N VAL A 25 29.71 15.14 -35.57
CA VAL A 25 30.21 13.78 -35.35
C VAL A 25 29.24 12.81 -36.00
N ALA A 26 29.62 12.35 -37.19
CA ALA A 26 28.91 11.32 -37.91
C ALA A 26 29.37 9.93 -37.43
N SER A 27 28.37 9.05 -37.31
CA SER A 27 28.46 7.61 -37.58
C SER A 27 29.12 6.72 -36.53
N ALA A 28 28.31 6.15 -35.63
CA ALA A 28 28.44 4.75 -35.23
C ALA A 28 27.15 4.20 -34.61
N CYS A 29 26.77 2.99 -35.05
CA CYS A 29 25.85 2.03 -34.44
C CYS A 29 24.36 2.38 -34.34
N ALA A 30 23.60 1.91 -35.33
CA ALA A 30 22.18 1.60 -35.18
C ALA A 30 22.00 0.18 -34.62
N PRO A 31 21.47 -0.01 -33.40
CA PRO A 31 20.74 -1.21 -33.06
C PRO A 31 19.29 -1.06 -33.53
N LYS A 32 18.89 -2.06 -34.31
CA LYS A 32 17.54 -2.38 -34.78
C LYS A 32 16.48 -2.08 -33.72
N ALA A 33 15.54 -1.20 -34.09
CA ALA A 33 14.36 -0.89 -33.28
C ALA A 33 13.64 -2.20 -32.92
N ALA A 34 13.56 -2.48 -31.62
CA ALA A 34 12.56 -3.39 -31.10
C ALA A 34 11.17 -2.77 -31.31
N PRO A 35 10.13 -3.57 -31.58
CA PRO A 35 8.76 -3.07 -31.58
C PRO A 35 8.46 -2.42 -30.23
N ALA A 36 7.80 -1.26 -30.25
CA ALA A 36 7.20 -0.69 -29.07
C ALA A 36 6.17 -1.67 -28.52
N GLU A 37 6.57 -2.45 -27.51
CA GLU A 37 5.63 -3.16 -26.67
C GLU A 37 4.91 -2.10 -25.85
N GLN A 38 3.70 -1.79 -26.28
CA GLN A 38 2.78 -0.97 -25.50
C GLN A 38 2.56 -1.73 -24.19
N VAL A 39 3.12 -1.22 -23.10
CA VAL A 39 2.66 -1.63 -21.77
C VAL A 39 1.29 -0.97 -21.62
N PRO A 40 0.18 -1.72 -21.62
CA PRO A 40 -1.08 -1.17 -21.15
C PRO A 40 -0.89 -0.86 -19.66
N ASP A 41 -0.61 0.40 -19.36
CA ASP A 41 -0.66 0.95 -18.02
C ASP A 41 -2.15 1.03 -17.63
N SER A 42 -2.70 -0.11 -17.27
CA SER A 42 -3.88 -0.21 -16.45
C SER A 42 -3.41 -0.87 -15.17
N PRO A 43 -3.33 -0.15 -14.03
CA PRO A 43 -3.10 -0.82 -12.77
C PRO A 43 -4.18 -1.91 -12.62
N PRO A 44 -3.84 -3.12 -12.14
CA PRO A 44 -4.85 -4.11 -11.82
C PRO A 44 -5.89 -3.44 -10.90
N PRO A 45 -7.18 -3.79 -11.01
CA PRO A 45 -8.16 -3.31 -10.07
C PRO A 45 -7.60 -3.61 -8.68
N VAL A 46 -7.36 -2.55 -7.89
CA VAL A 46 -7.08 -2.69 -6.47
C VAL A 46 -8.21 -3.57 -5.94
N SER A 47 -7.87 -4.82 -5.59
CA SER A 47 -8.80 -5.74 -4.97
C SER A 47 -9.34 -5.02 -3.76
N GLU A 48 -10.58 -4.56 -3.89
CA GLU A 48 -11.26 -3.81 -2.84
C GLU A 48 -11.14 -4.65 -1.58
N PRO A 49 -10.61 -4.10 -0.47
CA PRO A 49 -10.44 -4.88 0.75
C PRO A 49 -11.80 -5.50 1.06
N PRO A 50 -11.87 -6.83 1.29
CA PRO A 50 -13.14 -7.47 1.58
C PRO A 50 -13.74 -6.73 2.76
N LYS A 51 -14.89 -6.09 2.51
CA LYS A 51 -15.71 -5.45 3.53
C LYS A 51 -15.73 -6.41 4.72
N PRO A 52 -15.26 -6.01 5.92
CA PRO A 52 -15.17 -6.93 7.03
C PRO A 52 -16.53 -7.59 7.19
N ALA A 53 -16.57 -8.91 6.97
CA ALA A 53 -17.78 -9.66 7.16
C ALA A 53 -18.22 -9.39 8.60
N PRO A 54 -19.51 -9.12 8.84
CA PRO A 54 -19.97 -8.86 10.19
C PRO A 54 -19.55 -10.05 11.06
N ALA A 55 -18.76 -9.76 12.09
CA ALA A 55 -18.40 -10.69 13.15
C ALA A 55 -19.70 -11.27 13.70
N THR A 56 -20.09 -12.42 13.17
CA THR A 56 -21.32 -13.08 13.56
C THR A 56 -20.94 -13.83 14.83
N ALA A 57 -21.34 -13.26 15.97
CA ALA A 57 -21.12 -13.82 17.29
C ALA A 57 -21.49 -15.31 17.31
N GLY A 58 -20.47 -16.18 17.31
CA GLY A 58 -20.61 -17.64 17.32
C GLY A 58 -20.57 -18.15 18.76
N GLY A 59 -21.71 -18.65 19.24
CA GLY A 59 -21.86 -19.23 20.57
C GLY A 59 -21.11 -20.56 20.75
N GLU A 60 -20.76 -20.88 22.01
CA GLU A 60 -20.23 -22.14 22.60
C GLU A 60 -19.14 -22.95 21.84
N GLY A 61 -18.70 -22.47 20.68
CA GLY A 61 -17.65 -23.00 19.82
C GLY A 61 -17.06 -21.88 18.98
N GLY A 62 -16.54 -20.85 19.68
CA GLY A 62 -15.95 -19.66 19.07
C GLY A 62 -14.83 -19.97 18.07
N GLU A 63 -14.52 -18.99 17.24
CA GLU A 63 -13.48 -19.02 16.21
C GLU A 63 -12.08 -19.34 16.77
N CYS A 64 -11.86 -19.04 18.05
CA CYS A 64 -10.60 -19.24 18.76
C CYS A 64 -10.83 -19.61 20.23
N LYS A 65 -9.80 -20.19 20.87
CA LYS A 65 -9.75 -20.43 22.32
C LYS A 65 -8.58 -19.69 22.97
N VAL A 66 -7.47 -19.53 22.25
CA VAL A 66 -6.27 -18.81 22.68
C VAL A 66 -5.81 -17.86 21.59
N ASP A 67 -5.00 -16.86 21.94
CA ASP A 67 -4.49 -15.86 20.99
C ASP A 67 -3.76 -16.49 19.80
N ALA A 68 -3.06 -17.61 20.04
CA ALA A 68 -2.34 -18.35 19.00
C ALA A 68 -3.25 -19.00 17.94
N ASP A 69 -4.56 -19.10 18.19
CA ASP A 69 -5.52 -19.55 17.19
C ASP A 69 -5.87 -18.45 16.18
N CYS A 70 -5.43 -17.20 16.44
CA CYS A 70 -5.72 -16.04 15.63
C CYS A 70 -4.48 -15.57 14.86
N VAL A 71 -4.68 -15.19 13.61
CA VAL A 71 -3.64 -14.71 12.70
C VAL A 71 -4.10 -13.46 11.95
N PRO A 72 -3.18 -12.66 11.39
CA PRO A 72 -3.56 -11.49 10.61
C PRO A 72 -4.39 -11.85 9.36
N ALA A 73 -5.40 -11.04 9.05
CA ALA A 73 -6.31 -11.28 7.93
C ALA A 73 -5.72 -10.95 6.55
N SER A 74 -4.61 -10.20 6.51
CA SER A 74 -3.90 -9.82 5.30
C SER A 74 -2.39 -9.86 5.52
N CYS A 75 -1.63 -9.94 4.43
CA CYS A 75 -0.17 -10.10 4.49
C CYS A 75 0.59 -8.84 4.90
N CYS A 76 0.13 -7.66 4.46
CA CYS A 76 0.77 -6.38 4.76
C CYS A 76 -0.24 -5.44 5.40
N HIS A 77 0.17 -4.72 6.43
CA HIS A 77 -0.63 -3.74 7.16
C HIS A 77 -1.99 -4.27 7.62
N PRO A 78 -2.07 -5.47 8.23
CA PRO A 78 -3.34 -6.03 8.63
C PRO A 78 -3.98 -5.17 9.72
N ALA A 79 -5.23 -4.80 9.51
CA ALA A 79 -6.07 -4.08 10.49
C ALA A 79 -7.11 -5.00 11.15
N SER A 80 -7.06 -6.31 10.89
CA SER A 80 -7.98 -7.30 11.44
C SER A 80 -7.31 -8.67 11.56
N CYS A 81 -7.95 -9.54 12.33
CA CYS A 81 -7.49 -10.91 12.61
C CYS A 81 -8.58 -11.91 12.22
N VAL A 82 -8.15 -13.10 11.81
CA VAL A 82 -9.00 -14.24 11.45
C VAL A 82 -8.49 -15.49 12.18
N PRO A 83 -9.33 -16.52 12.35
CA PRO A 83 -8.84 -17.81 12.82
C PRO A 83 -7.76 -18.40 11.89
N ALA A 84 -6.81 -19.13 12.44
CA ALA A 84 -5.66 -19.70 11.72
C ALA A 84 -6.05 -20.57 10.51
N ALA A 85 -7.23 -21.20 10.55
CA ALA A 85 -7.79 -21.96 9.43
C ALA A 85 -8.10 -21.09 8.18
N GLN A 86 -8.23 -19.78 8.35
CA GLN A 86 -8.51 -18.79 7.30
C GLN A 86 -7.27 -17.94 6.97
N LYS A 87 -6.08 -18.35 7.42
CA LYS A 87 -4.83 -17.62 7.21
C LYS A 87 -4.61 -17.36 5.70
N PRO A 88 -4.34 -16.11 5.29
CA PRO A 88 -3.95 -15.83 3.91
C PRO A 88 -2.58 -16.45 3.58
N ASP A 89 -2.39 -16.86 2.33
CA ASP A 89 -1.06 -17.24 1.83
C ASP A 89 -0.27 -15.97 1.50
N CYS A 90 0.90 -15.85 2.13
CA CYS A 90 1.80 -14.71 1.99
C CYS A 90 3.18 -15.10 1.45
N THR A 91 3.34 -16.30 0.89
CA THR A 91 4.64 -16.88 0.49
C THR A 91 5.38 -16.01 -0.52
N ASP A 92 4.68 -15.39 -1.48
CA ASP A 92 5.26 -14.56 -2.54
C ASP A 92 4.91 -13.06 -2.40
N VAL A 93 4.45 -12.64 -1.22
CA VAL A 93 4.08 -11.24 -0.96
C VAL A 93 5.23 -10.49 -0.31
N MET A 94 5.67 -9.40 -0.95
CA MET A 94 6.68 -8.49 -0.40
C MET A 94 6.00 -7.27 0.21
N CYS A 95 6.09 -7.13 1.54
CA CYS A 95 5.57 -5.97 2.26
C CYS A 95 6.61 -4.86 2.36
N THR A 96 6.13 -3.63 2.53
CA THR A 96 7.01 -2.49 2.85
C THR A 96 7.54 -2.61 4.28
N MET A 97 8.74 -2.09 4.54
CA MET A 97 9.32 -2.03 5.90
C MET A 97 8.76 -0.88 6.76
N GLN A 98 7.81 -0.12 6.22
CA GLN A 98 7.17 0.99 6.92
C GLN A 98 5.91 0.46 7.59
N CYS A 99 5.77 0.64 8.90
CA CYS A 99 4.51 0.30 9.56
C CYS A 99 3.39 1.29 9.18
N ALA A 100 2.17 0.80 8.99
CA ALA A 100 1.01 1.64 8.71
C ALA A 100 0.23 1.95 10.00
N PRO A 101 -0.20 3.21 10.22
CA PRO A 101 -0.95 3.57 11.42
C PRO A 101 -2.25 2.78 11.53
N ASN A 102 -2.65 2.43 12.77
CA ASN A 102 -3.83 1.61 13.09
C ASN A 102 -3.80 0.21 12.45
N THR A 103 -2.61 -0.37 12.32
CA THR A 103 -2.42 -1.74 11.85
C THR A 103 -1.54 -2.53 12.82
N LEU A 104 -1.56 -3.86 12.68
CA LEU A 104 -0.80 -4.76 13.56
C LEU A 104 0.72 -4.63 13.35
N ASP A 105 1.17 -4.17 12.18
CA ASP A 105 2.60 -3.99 11.88
C ASP A 105 3.28 -2.88 12.70
N CYS A 106 2.51 -2.00 13.36
CA CYS A 106 3.05 -1.00 14.30
C CYS A 106 3.04 -1.49 15.77
N GLY A 107 3.29 -2.78 16.01
CA GLY A 107 3.34 -3.35 17.36
C GLY A 107 1.99 -3.83 17.91
N GLY A 108 0.99 -3.98 17.05
CA GLY A 108 -0.26 -4.66 17.41
C GLY A 108 -0.13 -6.18 17.37
N HIS A 109 -1.17 -6.88 17.83
CA HIS A 109 -1.25 -8.33 17.79
C HIS A 109 -2.69 -8.82 17.64
N CYS A 110 -2.84 -10.08 17.27
CA CYS A 110 -4.13 -10.78 17.30
C CYS A 110 -4.36 -11.39 18.67
N ALA A 111 -5.58 -11.23 19.20
CA ALA A 111 -6.00 -11.81 20.46
C ALA A 111 -7.34 -12.53 20.29
N CYS A 112 -7.55 -13.57 21.10
CA CYS A 112 -8.83 -14.26 21.19
C CYS A 112 -9.67 -13.65 22.31
N GLU A 113 -10.65 -12.83 21.95
CA GLU A 113 -11.54 -12.20 22.92
C GLU A 113 -12.96 -12.75 22.79
N ALA A 114 -13.46 -13.33 23.88
CA ALA A 114 -14.81 -13.89 23.95
C ALA A 114 -15.12 -14.89 22.81
N GLY A 115 -14.11 -15.64 22.37
CA GLY A 115 -14.24 -16.64 21.30
C GLY A 115 -14.17 -16.07 19.88
N SER A 116 -13.79 -14.80 19.70
CA SER A 116 -13.57 -14.20 18.37
C SER A 116 -12.17 -13.60 18.26
N CYS A 117 -11.57 -13.75 17.07
CA CYS A 117 -10.27 -13.16 16.78
C CYS A 117 -10.41 -11.65 16.58
N LYS A 118 -9.65 -10.87 17.36
CA LYS A 118 -9.64 -9.41 17.28
C LYS A 118 -8.23 -8.86 17.12
N ALA A 119 -8.14 -7.74 16.42
CA ALA A 119 -6.93 -6.95 16.33
C ALA A 119 -6.82 -6.02 17.54
N ILE A 120 -5.70 -6.13 18.26
CA ILE A 120 -5.32 -5.22 19.34
C ILE A 120 -4.20 -4.34 18.82
N PHE A 121 -4.47 -3.05 18.66
CA PHE A 121 -3.48 -2.08 18.20
C PHE A 121 -2.64 -1.58 19.38
N ALA A 122 -1.36 -1.29 19.13
CA ALA A 122 -0.55 -0.57 20.10
C ALA A 122 -1.18 0.80 20.37
N SER A 123 -1.24 1.18 21.65
CA SER A 123 -1.57 2.56 22.01
C SER A 123 -0.52 3.50 21.45
N PRO A 124 -0.91 4.69 20.94
CA PRO A 124 0.02 5.66 20.36
C PRO A 124 1.01 6.22 21.39
#